data_AF-A0A241VZ84-F1
#
_entry.id   AF-A0A241VZ84-F1
#
_cell.length_a   1.000
_cell.length_b   1.000
_cell.length_c   1.000
_cell.angle_alpha   90.00
_cell.angle_beta   90.00
_cell.angle_gamma   90.00
#
_symmetry.space_group_name_H-M   'P 1'
#
loop_
_entity.id
_entity.type
_entity.pdbx_description
1 polymer ?
#
loop_
_entity_poly.entity_id
_entity_poly.type
_entity_poly.pdbx_seq_one_letter_code
_entity_poly.pdbx_strand_id
1 'polypeptide(L)'
;MNPIIFLKIKLLLKQSRLIEVCAIDDSDYYLNLAWVYYRLGMYEAAFAIQVQNNNFETLFAKTVSASYLGKRDSVLDFLSIIQKKYPKRIALLIPYLATYYPECAYDLIHKTQSYQSPLYFSLCLLLEGKAFARKKYDEATNKSKLLYDNDERLLYANICVDGQNEKLVILNDYLNSFELSSIALQQPSGNLTVNNLKSNCTGISDALNKPLVSILVPAYNVERLLRTSIESLVNQYYKNLEILIIDDASTDNTATVIRDLEKQYSQVRGIFLSSNVGPFVAKNYAAQQALGEYLTTHDADDWAHPERISRQVQPLLDDKKLIATTCQWIRLGETGDFYAKQHFPFKRFNPSSPLFRKKQVIQDVGLWDSVRIAADTEFIERLRLVYGKKCIAYLKLPLVLGAHRTNSLMTSVDTGNLATHISPIRLSYWQAWRNWHIQQTKLGITPYMPWGADYQSQFEIPCAMQNEQLKLSKIYD
;
A
#
# COMPACT_ATOMS: atom_id res chain seq x y z
N MET A 1 -34.02 -20.40 -11.15
CA MET A 1 -32.89 -20.34 -10.20
C MET A 1 -31.99 -21.55 -10.47
N ASN A 2 -30.70 -21.38 -10.77
CA ASN A 2 -29.77 -22.49 -11.04
C ASN A 2 -28.98 -22.82 -9.75
N PRO A 3 -29.27 -23.95 -9.06
CA PRO A 3 -28.66 -24.26 -7.76
C PRO A 3 -27.14 -24.43 -7.83
N ILE A 4 -26.60 -24.88 -8.97
CA ILE A 4 -25.17 -25.09 -9.16
C ILE A 4 -24.43 -23.75 -9.21
N ILE A 5 -24.98 -22.77 -9.95
CA ILE A 5 -24.42 -21.41 -10.03
C ILE A 5 -24.42 -20.76 -8.63
N PHE A 6 -25.52 -20.90 -7.89
CA PHE A 6 -25.63 -20.36 -6.53
C PHE A 6 -24.60 -20.97 -5.56
N LEU A 7 -24.40 -22.29 -5.59
CA LEU A 7 -23.39 -22.96 -4.77
C LEU A 7 -21.97 -22.52 -5.14
N LYS A 8 -21.69 -22.36 -6.44
CA LYS A 8 -20.40 -21.86 -6.93
C LYS A 8 -20.12 -20.43 -6.45
N ILE A 9 -21.10 -19.52 -6.55
CA ILE A 9 -20.99 -18.15 -6.04
C ILE A 9 -20.72 -18.15 -4.53
N LYS A 10 -21.45 -18.95 -3.75
CA LYS A 10 -21.22 -19.06 -2.30
C LYS A 10 -19.80 -19.54 -1.96
N LEU A 11 -19.26 -20.49 -2.71
CA LEU A 11 -17.89 -20.98 -2.51
C LEU A 11 -16.86 -19.90 -2.82
N LEU A 12 -17.02 -19.18 -3.93
CA LEU A 12 -16.09 -18.11 -4.34
C LEU A 12 -16.13 -16.93 -3.36
N LEU A 13 -17.32 -16.54 -2.89
CA LEU A 13 -17.46 -15.51 -1.84
C LEU A 13 -16.71 -15.89 -0.56
N LYS A 14 -16.80 -17.15 -0.11
CA LYS A 14 -16.02 -17.66 1.04
C LYS A 14 -14.51 -17.58 0.81
N GLN A 15 -14.07 -17.76 -0.43
CA GLN A 15 -12.66 -17.66 -0.83
C GLN A 15 -12.20 -16.21 -1.09
N SER A 16 -13.10 -15.23 -0.96
CA SER A 16 -12.86 -13.82 -1.35
C SER A 16 -12.46 -13.66 -2.83
N ARG A 17 -12.99 -14.53 -3.68
CA ARG A 17 -12.80 -14.59 -5.14
C ARG A 17 -13.84 -13.73 -5.87
N LEU A 18 -13.78 -12.42 -5.60
CA LEU A 18 -14.88 -11.49 -5.92
C LEU A 18 -14.98 -11.15 -7.41
N ILE A 19 -13.85 -11.06 -8.13
CA ILE A 19 -13.85 -10.86 -9.58
C ILE A 19 -14.55 -12.02 -10.29
N GLU A 20 -14.26 -13.25 -9.88
CA GLU A 20 -14.87 -14.45 -10.47
C GLU A 20 -16.35 -14.58 -10.08
N VAL A 21 -16.74 -14.04 -8.93
CA VAL A 21 -18.14 -13.92 -8.54
C VAL A 21 -18.89 -12.98 -9.49
N CYS A 22 -18.35 -11.78 -9.75
CA CYS A 22 -18.94 -10.84 -10.72
C CYS A 22 -18.98 -11.41 -12.14
N ALA A 23 -18.00 -12.20 -12.54
CA ALA A 23 -17.96 -12.81 -13.87
C ALA A 23 -19.02 -13.91 -14.09
N ILE A 24 -19.63 -14.45 -13.03
CA ILE A 24 -20.60 -15.56 -13.10
C ILE A 24 -22.05 -15.10 -12.96
N ASP A 25 -22.33 -14.05 -12.17
CA ASP A 25 -23.69 -13.56 -11.91
C ASP A 25 -24.04 -12.33 -12.76
N ASP A 26 -24.12 -12.51 -14.08
CA ASP A 26 -24.40 -11.45 -15.05
C ASP A 26 -25.76 -10.76 -14.90
N SER A 27 -26.70 -11.38 -14.19
CA SER A 27 -28.05 -10.85 -13.95
C SER A 27 -28.22 -10.21 -12.57
N ASP A 28 -27.13 -10.11 -11.80
CA ASP A 28 -27.11 -9.61 -10.41
C ASP A 28 -28.12 -10.30 -9.49
N TYR A 29 -28.47 -11.53 -9.81
CA TYR A 29 -29.65 -12.19 -9.24
C TYR A 29 -29.36 -12.78 -7.85
N TYR A 30 -28.09 -13.10 -7.57
CA TYR A 30 -27.64 -13.73 -6.33
C TYR A 30 -26.74 -12.83 -5.49
N LEU A 31 -26.23 -11.74 -6.07
CA LEU A 31 -25.28 -10.86 -5.42
C LEU A 31 -25.92 -9.64 -4.76
N ASN A 32 -25.48 -9.37 -3.54
CA ASN A 32 -25.50 -8.02 -3.04
C ASN A 32 -24.38 -7.23 -3.75
N LEU A 33 -24.68 -6.68 -4.93
CA LEU A 33 -23.69 -5.96 -5.73
C LEU A 33 -23.04 -4.79 -4.98
N ALA A 34 -23.81 -4.03 -4.20
CA ALA A 34 -23.24 -2.94 -3.41
C ALA A 34 -22.13 -3.47 -2.49
N TRP A 35 -22.38 -4.58 -1.80
CA TRP A 35 -21.40 -5.24 -0.94
C TRP A 35 -20.18 -5.77 -1.73
N VAL A 36 -20.41 -6.42 -2.87
CA VAL A 36 -19.33 -6.97 -3.70
C VAL A 36 -18.45 -5.85 -4.25
N TYR A 37 -19.02 -4.83 -4.88
CA TYR A 37 -18.30 -3.67 -5.42
C TYR A 37 -17.55 -2.89 -4.35
N TYR A 38 -18.15 -2.70 -3.17
CA TYR A 38 -17.45 -2.09 -2.04
C TYR A 38 -16.20 -2.90 -1.63
N ARG A 39 -16.33 -4.23 -1.52
CA ARG A 39 -15.20 -5.12 -1.19
C ARG A 39 -14.15 -5.16 -2.30
N LEU A 40 -14.59 -4.88 -3.51
CA LEU A 40 -13.79 -4.61 -4.69
C LEU A 40 -13.35 -3.14 -4.77
N GLY A 41 -13.45 -2.29 -3.75
CA GLY A 41 -13.02 -0.89 -3.83
C GLY A 41 -13.60 -0.06 -4.99
N MET A 42 -14.67 -0.54 -5.65
CA MET A 42 -15.39 0.13 -6.72
C MET A 42 -16.47 1.00 -6.07
N TYR A 43 -16.02 2.02 -5.32
CA TYR A 43 -16.89 2.81 -4.44
C TYR A 43 -17.97 3.58 -5.21
N GLU A 44 -17.68 4.07 -6.42
CA GLU A 44 -18.68 4.71 -7.27
C GLU A 44 -19.78 3.73 -7.69
N ALA A 45 -19.39 2.57 -8.22
CA ALA A 45 -20.33 1.51 -8.59
C ALA A 45 -21.16 1.04 -7.37
N ALA A 46 -20.52 0.81 -6.22
CA ALA A 46 -21.20 0.41 -4.99
C ALA A 46 -22.22 1.44 -4.50
N PHE A 47 -21.88 2.73 -4.56
CA PHE A 47 -22.78 3.82 -4.18
C PHE A 47 -23.96 3.96 -5.15
N ALA A 48 -23.73 3.76 -6.46
CA ALA A 48 -24.73 3.93 -7.51
C ALA A 48 -25.83 2.85 -7.52
N ILE A 49 -25.60 1.68 -6.89
CA ILE A 49 -26.61 0.60 -6.82
C ILE A 49 -27.92 1.12 -6.21
N GLN A 50 -28.97 1.13 -7.03
CA GLN A 50 -30.35 1.37 -6.62
C GLN A 50 -30.90 0.09 -6.02
N VAL A 51 -31.34 0.11 -4.76
CA VAL A 51 -31.75 -1.13 -4.07
C VAL A 51 -33.07 -0.92 -3.38
N GLN A 52 -34.03 -1.79 -3.67
CA GLN A 52 -35.35 -1.82 -3.03
C GLN A 52 -35.28 -2.33 -1.59
N ASN A 53 -34.25 -3.13 -1.26
CA ASN A 53 -34.04 -3.72 0.06
C ASN A 53 -32.78 -3.20 0.77
N ASN A 54 -33.00 -2.40 1.81
CA ASN A 54 -31.95 -1.86 2.67
C ASN A 54 -31.54 -2.87 3.76
N ASN A 55 -30.93 -4.00 3.35
CA ASN A 55 -30.22 -4.87 4.31
C ASN A 55 -28.97 -4.15 4.86
N PHE A 56 -28.39 -4.65 5.96
CA PHE A 56 -27.28 -3.96 6.60
C PHE A 56 -26.04 -3.91 5.70
N GLU A 57 -25.71 -5.01 5.01
CA GLU A 57 -24.52 -5.11 4.15
C GLU A 57 -24.58 -4.10 3.00
N THR A 58 -25.75 -3.91 2.41
CA THR A 58 -26.02 -2.87 1.39
C THR A 58 -25.82 -1.49 1.98
N LEU A 59 -26.47 -1.18 3.11
CA LEU A 59 -26.35 0.13 3.74
C LEU A 59 -24.90 0.41 4.14
N PHE A 60 -24.22 -0.56 4.73
CA PHE A 60 -22.81 -0.47 5.09
C PHE A 60 -21.94 -0.13 3.88
N ALA A 61 -22.08 -0.89 2.80
CA ALA A 61 -21.32 -0.68 1.58
C ALA A 61 -21.56 0.73 1.00
N LYS A 62 -22.82 1.17 0.98
CA LYS A 62 -23.18 2.51 0.49
C LYS A 62 -22.69 3.63 1.41
N THR A 63 -22.78 3.47 2.74
CA THR A 63 -22.26 4.45 3.71
C THR A 63 -20.76 4.63 3.60
N VAL A 64 -19.99 3.53 3.57
CA VAL A 64 -18.52 3.62 3.44
C VAL A 64 -18.14 4.19 2.07
N SER A 65 -18.80 3.75 1.00
CA SER A 65 -18.55 4.28 -0.34
C SER A 65 -18.86 5.77 -0.42
N ALA A 66 -19.99 6.23 0.15
CA ALA A 66 -20.33 7.65 0.22
C ALA A 66 -19.24 8.47 0.92
N SER A 67 -18.71 7.97 2.04
CA SER A 67 -17.60 8.61 2.77
C SER A 67 -16.34 8.70 1.91
N TYR A 68 -16.00 7.63 1.19
CA TYR A 68 -14.80 7.57 0.34
C TYR A 68 -14.92 8.45 -0.91
N LEU A 69 -16.15 8.79 -1.30
CA LEU A 69 -16.51 9.73 -2.36
C LEU A 69 -16.72 11.17 -1.86
N GLY A 70 -16.57 11.45 -0.56
CA GLY A 70 -16.79 12.78 0.02
C GLY A 70 -18.27 13.20 0.12
N LYS A 71 -19.22 12.28 -0.08
CA LYS A 71 -20.67 12.54 -0.04
C LYS A 71 -21.21 12.52 1.40
N ARG A 72 -20.85 13.54 2.19
CA ARG A 72 -21.15 13.60 3.63
C ARG A 72 -22.65 13.54 3.95
N ASP A 73 -23.49 14.24 3.22
CA ASP A 73 -24.96 14.21 3.47
C ASP A 73 -25.52 12.80 3.32
N SER A 74 -25.14 12.09 2.25
CA SER A 74 -25.53 10.69 2.05
C SER A 74 -25.02 9.77 3.14
N VAL A 75 -23.83 10.02 3.72
CA VAL A 75 -23.34 9.26 4.88
C VAL A 75 -24.30 9.44 6.06
N LEU A 76 -24.71 10.67 6.37
CA LEU A 76 -25.62 10.95 7.48
C LEU A 76 -27.01 10.32 7.26
N ASP A 77 -27.53 10.38 6.04
CA ASP A 77 -28.80 9.75 5.67
C ASP A 77 -28.76 8.24 5.91
N PHE A 78 -27.73 7.56 5.41
CA PHE A 78 -27.59 6.12 5.63
C PHE A 78 -27.37 5.77 7.10
N LEU A 79 -26.59 6.57 7.84
CA LEU A 79 -26.37 6.36 9.27
C LEU A 79 -27.67 6.48 10.06
N SER A 80 -28.55 7.41 9.71
CA SER A 80 -29.89 7.53 10.32
C SER A 80 -30.71 6.25 10.13
N ILE A 81 -30.70 5.70 8.91
CA ILE A 81 -31.38 4.43 8.59
C ILE A 81 -30.76 3.26 9.38
N ILE A 82 -29.43 3.17 9.42
CA ILE A 82 -28.70 2.11 10.14
C ILE A 82 -28.94 2.21 11.65
N GLN A 83 -28.93 3.41 12.22
CA GLN A 83 -29.21 3.62 13.64
C GLN A 83 -30.61 3.12 14.01
N LYS A 84 -31.61 3.38 13.16
CA LYS A 84 -32.99 2.93 13.38
C LYS A 84 -33.15 1.42 13.21
N LYS A 85 -32.57 0.83 12.16
CA LYS A 85 -32.82 -0.57 11.77
C LYS A 85 -31.82 -1.57 12.36
N TYR A 86 -30.58 -1.15 12.58
CA TYR A 86 -29.46 -1.99 13.02
C TYR A 86 -28.59 -1.30 14.10
N PRO A 87 -29.19 -0.80 15.20
CA PRO A 87 -28.46 -0.02 16.22
C PRO A 87 -27.25 -0.77 16.80
N LYS A 88 -27.36 -2.10 16.98
CA LYS A 88 -26.25 -2.93 17.50
C LYS A 88 -25.08 -3.10 16.52
N ARG A 89 -25.25 -2.75 15.24
CA ARG A 89 -24.24 -2.93 14.19
C ARG A 89 -23.62 -1.61 13.72
N ILE A 90 -24.12 -0.45 14.15
CA ILE A 90 -23.63 0.86 13.67
C ILE A 90 -22.16 1.09 14.00
N ALA A 91 -21.68 0.59 15.14
CA ALA A 91 -20.28 0.69 15.56
C ALA A 91 -19.30 0.03 14.56
N LEU A 92 -19.77 -0.92 13.73
CA LEU A 92 -18.93 -1.57 12.71
C LEU A 92 -18.44 -0.59 11.63
N LEU A 93 -19.10 0.57 11.46
CA LEU A 93 -18.72 1.59 10.47
C LEU A 93 -17.57 2.48 10.94
N ILE A 94 -17.32 2.56 12.25
CA ILE A 94 -16.38 3.51 12.85
C ILE A 94 -14.98 3.44 12.21
N PRO A 95 -14.33 2.26 12.08
CA PRO A 95 -12.98 2.19 11.50
C PRO A 95 -12.93 2.62 10.03
N TYR A 96 -14.03 2.43 9.30
CA TYR A 96 -14.12 2.74 7.88
C TYR A 96 -14.38 4.23 7.67
N LEU A 97 -15.25 4.84 8.47
CA LEU A 97 -15.52 6.27 8.43
C LEU A 97 -14.33 7.10 8.92
N ALA A 98 -13.55 6.60 9.87
CA ALA A 98 -12.40 7.32 10.43
C ALA A 98 -11.42 7.83 9.36
N THR A 99 -11.30 7.14 8.22
CA THR A 99 -10.33 7.47 7.17
C THR A 99 -10.63 8.78 6.43
N TYR A 100 -11.92 9.09 6.22
CA TYR A 100 -12.36 10.21 5.36
C TYR A 100 -13.48 11.06 6.00
N TYR A 101 -14.00 10.63 7.14
CA TYR A 101 -14.94 11.37 7.98
C TYR A 101 -14.66 11.14 9.48
N PRO A 102 -13.46 11.51 9.97
CA PRO A 102 -13.02 11.25 11.34
C PRO A 102 -13.93 11.86 12.41
N GLU A 103 -14.53 13.02 12.15
CA GLU A 103 -15.46 13.69 13.06
C GLU A 103 -16.73 12.83 13.26
N CYS A 104 -17.26 12.26 12.18
CA CYS A 104 -18.42 11.36 12.25
C CYS A 104 -18.08 10.05 12.99
N ALA A 105 -16.88 9.50 12.74
CA ALA A 105 -16.41 8.32 13.47
C ALA A 105 -16.26 8.60 14.97
N TYR A 106 -15.72 9.76 15.33
CA TYR A 106 -15.57 10.22 16.71
C TYR A 106 -16.93 10.39 17.41
N ASP A 107 -17.91 11.01 16.76
CA ASP A 107 -19.27 11.14 17.28
C ASP A 107 -19.95 9.77 17.49
N LEU A 108 -19.75 8.83 16.56
CA LEU A 108 -20.27 7.48 16.68
C LEU A 108 -19.65 6.72 17.85
N ILE A 109 -18.36 6.90 18.13
CA ILE A 109 -17.71 6.31 19.32
C ILE A 109 -18.38 6.82 20.60
N HIS A 110 -18.67 8.12 20.70
CA HIS A 110 -19.35 8.70 21.86
C HIS A 110 -20.77 8.15 22.02
N LYS A 111 -21.54 8.11 20.92
CA LYS A 111 -22.91 7.56 20.92
C LYS A 111 -22.96 6.09 21.30
N THR A 112 -21.95 5.32 20.91
CA THR A 112 -21.85 3.87 21.17
C THR A 112 -21.02 3.53 22.41
N GLN A 113 -20.52 4.54 23.14
CA GLN A 113 -19.70 4.41 24.35
C GLN A 113 -18.45 3.52 24.17
N SER A 114 -17.87 3.49 22.97
CA SER A 114 -16.75 2.61 22.60
C SER A 114 -15.38 3.25 22.89
N TYR A 115 -15.18 3.75 24.12
CA TYR A 115 -14.02 4.58 24.50
C TYR A 115 -12.70 3.81 24.70
N GLN A 116 -12.72 2.48 24.77
CA GLN A 116 -11.55 1.64 25.06
C GLN A 116 -10.88 1.09 23.79
N SER A 117 -10.88 1.85 22.70
CA SER A 117 -10.28 1.45 21.43
C SER A 117 -9.05 2.30 21.11
N PRO A 118 -7.93 1.73 20.65
CA PRO A 118 -6.80 2.51 20.14
C PRO A 118 -7.19 3.51 19.05
N LEU A 119 -8.20 3.20 18.24
CA LEU A 119 -8.73 4.14 17.26
C LEU A 119 -9.34 5.39 17.92
N TYR A 120 -9.99 5.25 19.08
CA TYR A 120 -10.51 6.40 19.83
C TYR A 120 -9.38 7.34 20.26
N PHE A 121 -8.31 6.82 20.87
CA PHE A 121 -7.18 7.65 21.28
C PHE A 121 -6.47 8.31 20.09
N SER A 122 -6.38 7.60 18.96
CA SER A 122 -5.86 8.19 17.72
C SER A 122 -6.75 9.31 17.17
N LEU A 123 -8.08 9.20 17.30
CA LEU A 123 -9.00 10.28 16.91
C LEU A 123 -8.97 11.45 17.90
N CYS A 124 -8.80 11.19 19.20
CA CYS A 124 -8.54 12.25 20.19
C CYS A 124 -7.28 13.03 19.82
N LEU A 125 -6.19 12.33 19.44
CA LEU A 125 -4.94 12.99 19.03
C LEU A 125 -5.16 13.87 17.81
N LEU A 126 -5.94 13.40 16.83
CA LEU A 126 -6.25 14.13 15.61
C LEU A 126 -7.15 15.36 15.83
N LEU A 127 -8.23 15.22 16.60
CA LEU A 127 -9.32 16.19 16.67
C LEU A 127 -9.21 17.14 17.87
N GLU A 128 -8.62 16.68 18.97
CA GLU A 128 -8.57 17.39 20.25
C GLU A 128 -7.13 17.70 20.70
N GLY A 129 -6.14 17.14 20.00
CA GLY A 129 -4.72 17.34 20.26
C GLY A 129 -4.11 16.43 21.34
N LYS A 130 -2.78 16.53 21.45
CA LYS A 130 -1.95 15.61 22.25
C LYS A 130 -2.30 15.59 23.74
N ALA A 131 -2.55 16.76 24.34
CA ALA A 131 -2.87 16.88 25.76
C ALA A 131 -4.18 16.13 26.13
N PHE A 132 -5.23 16.28 25.31
CA PHE A 132 -6.50 15.59 25.53
C PHE A 132 -6.36 14.09 25.29
N ALA A 133 -5.70 13.69 24.20
CA ALA A 133 -5.44 12.28 23.89
C ALA A 133 -4.71 11.57 25.03
N ARG A 134 -3.66 12.21 25.58
CA ARG A 134 -2.89 11.68 26.70
C ARG A 134 -3.74 11.48 27.95
N LYS A 135 -4.55 12.50 28.32
CA LYS A 135 -5.49 12.39 29.43
C LYS A 135 -6.41 11.18 29.28
N LYS A 136 -6.99 11.00 28.08
CA LYS A 136 -7.89 9.87 27.79
C LYS A 136 -7.19 8.52 27.79
N TYR A 137 -5.97 8.47 27.27
CA TYR A 137 -5.15 7.27 27.31
C TYR A 137 -4.84 6.85 28.75
N ASP A 138 -4.34 7.77 29.57
CA ASP A 138 -4.00 7.52 30.98
C ASP A 138 -5.24 7.12 31.82
N GLU A 139 -6.41 7.74 31.58
CA GLU A 139 -7.68 7.36 32.21
C GLU A 139 -8.08 5.89 31.93
N ALA A 140 -7.75 5.37 30.75
CA ALA A 140 -8.08 4.02 30.33
C ALA A 140 -7.07 2.97 30.82
N THR A 141 -5.77 3.28 30.76
CA THR A 141 -4.69 2.37 31.19
C THR A 141 -4.58 2.26 32.69
N ASN A 142 -4.96 3.27 33.46
CA ASN A 142 -5.04 3.16 34.93
C ASN A 142 -6.16 2.23 35.39
N LYS A 143 -7.19 2.00 34.56
CA LYS A 143 -8.36 1.16 34.88
C LYS A 143 -8.27 -0.27 34.35
N SER A 144 -7.30 -0.56 33.51
CA SER A 144 -7.13 -1.88 32.90
C SER A 144 -5.66 -2.15 32.56
N LYS A 145 -5.17 -3.37 32.80
CA LYS A 145 -3.94 -3.85 32.14
C LYS A 145 -4.24 -3.93 30.63
N LEU A 146 -4.14 -2.81 29.92
CA LEU A 146 -4.46 -2.79 28.49
C LEU A 146 -3.42 -3.60 27.71
N LEU A 147 -3.98 -4.30 26.72
CA LEU A 147 -3.42 -5.42 25.98
C LEU A 147 -2.58 -4.91 24.81
N TYR A 148 -1.29 -5.22 24.81
CA TYR A 148 -0.33 -4.81 23.78
C TYR A 148 -0.61 -5.47 22.42
N ASP A 149 -1.50 -4.91 21.59
CA ASP A 149 -1.31 -5.03 20.14
C ASP A 149 -0.01 -4.28 19.78
N ASN A 150 0.78 -4.85 18.87
CA ASN A 150 2.06 -4.27 18.49
C ASN A 150 1.87 -2.82 17.98
N ASP A 151 0.81 -2.54 17.22
CA ASP A 151 0.57 -1.19 16.67
C ASP A 151 0.16 -0.14 17.72
N GLU A 152 -0.30 -0.54 18.91
CA GLU A 152 -0.60 0.38 20.02
C GLU A 152 0.68 1.00 20.61
N ARG A 153 1.83 0.31 20.53
CA ARG A 153 3.13 0.89 20.93
C ARG A 153 3.45 2.16 20.13
N LEU A 154 3.17 2.14 18.83
CA LEU A 154 3.38 3.29 17.95
C LEU A 154 2.39 4.43 18.27
N LEU A 155 1.15 4.09 18.66
CA LEU A 155 0.19 5.08 19.12
C LEU A 155 0.64 5.74 20.43
N TYR A 156 1.12 4.95 21.37
CA TYR A 156 1.69 5.44 22.62
C TYR A 156 2.87 6.38 22.36
N ALA A 157 3.77 6.05 21.43
CA ALA A 157 4.87 6.92 21.04
C ALA A 157 4.38 8.29 20.53
N ASN A 158 3.29 8.32 19.75
CA ASN A 158 2.71 9.58 19.28
C ASN A 158 2.04 10.40 20.41
N ILE A 159 1.37 9.74 21.36
CA ILE A 159 0.57 10.41 22.40
C ILE A 159 1.43 10.84 23.61
N CYS A 160 2.31 9.95 24.07
CA CYS A 160 2.93 10.04 25.38
C CYS A 160 4.43 10.37 25.34
N VAL A 161 5.06 10.33 24.17
CA VAL A 161 6.51 10.52 24.04
C VAL A 161 6.83 11.74 23.18
N ASP A 162 7.73 12.58 23.67
CA ASP A 162 8.21 13.78 22.96
C ASP A 162 9.64 13.59 22.42
N GLY A 163 10.48 12.83 23.12
CA GLY A 163 11.88 12.62 22.76
C GLY A 163 12.08 11.61 21.63
N GLN A 164 12.99 11.94 20.71
CA GLN A 164 13.22 11.17 19.47
C GLN A 164 13.94 9.85 19.73
N ASN A 165 14.84 9.79 20.72
CA ASN A 165 15.53 8.57 21.12
C ASN A 165 14.59 7.60 21.84
N GLU A 166 13.67 8.10 22.66
CA GLU A 166 12.64 7.32 23.32
C GLU A 166 11.65 6.75 22.30
N LYS A 167 11.26 7.55 21.30
CA LYS A 167 10.46 7.05 20.16
C LYS A 167 11.21 5.96 19.37
N LEU A 168 12.52 6.09 19.18
CA LEU A 168 13.34 5.04 18.56
C LEU A 168 13.35 3.75 19.39
N VAL A 169 13.46 3.84 20.73
CA VAL A 169 13.39 2.66 21.61
C VAL A 169 12.06 1.94 21.41
N ILE A 170 10.94 2.68 21.38
CA ILE A 170 9.62 2.09 21.14
C ILE A 170 9.51 1.48 19.75
N LEU A 171 10.08 2.12 18.72
CA LEU A 171 10.15 1.55 17.38
C LEU A 171 10.96 0.24 17.36
N ASN A 172 12.07 0.19 18.08
CA ASN A 172 12.87 -1.04 18.19
C ASN A 172 12.12 -2.13 18.96
N ASP A 173 11.41 -1.82 20.04
CA ASP A 173 10.54 -2.78 20.73
C ASP A 173 9.42 -3.29 19.81
N TYR A 174 8.87 -2.40 18.98
CA TYR A 174 7.93 -2.76 17.93
C TYR A 174 8.54 -3.72 16.91
N LEU A 175 9.72 -3.42 16.36
CA LEU A 175 10.42 -4.27 15.40
C LEU A 175 10.81 -5.63 16.02
N ASN A 176 11.34 -5.62 17.24
CA ASN A 176 11.72 -6.83 17.99
C ASN A 176 10.53 -7.77 18.22
N SER A 177 9.30 -7.22 18.35
CA SER A 177 8.08 -8.05 18.46
C SER A 177 7.74 -8.83 17.18
N PHE A 178 8.42 -8.54 16.07
CA PHE A 178 8.40 -9.29 14.81
C PHE A 178 9.71 -10.05 14.56
N GLU A 179 10.58 -10.18 15.57
CA GLU A 179 11.91 -10.78 15.45
C GLU A 179 12.81 -10.06 14.43
N LEU A 180 12.62 -8.75 14.27
CA LEU A 180 13.43 -7.90 13.40
C LEU A 180 14.52 -7.21 14.21
N SER A 181 15.74 -7.16 13.68
CA SER A 181 16.87 -6.46 14.30
C SER A 181 16.59 -4.98 14.60
N SER A 182 17.12 -4.46 15.71
CA SER A 182 17.02 -3.04 16.03
C SER A 182 17.79 -2.14 15.05
N ILE A 183 17.32 -0.90 14.94
CA ILE A 183 17.87 0.16 14.07
C ILE A 183 18.34 1.36 14.93
N ALA A 184 19.14 2.24 14.33
CA ALA A 184 19.72 3.40 15.01
C ALA A 184 19.55 4.69 14.20
N LEU A 185 19.75 5.84 14.86
CA LEU A 185 19.84 7.11 14.17
C LEU A 185 21.25 7.31 13.58
N GLN A 186 21.34 7.85 12.36
CA GLN A 186 22.60 8.29 11.78
C GLN A 186 23.20 9.41 12.61
N GLN A 187 22.40 10.44 12.90
CA GLN A 187 22.68 11.54 13.81
C GLN A 187 21.84 11.39 15.09
N PRO A 188 22.44 11.04 16.24
CA PRO A 188 21.72 10.81 17.50
C PRO A 188 20.93 12.01 18.04
N SER A 189 21.32 13.22 17.65
CA SER A 189 20.62 14.47 18.01
C SER A 189 19.50 14.86 17.04
N GLY A 190 19.34 14.12 15.93
CA GLY A 190 18.35 14.40 14.90
C GLY A 190 16.99 13.75 15.16
N ASN A 191 15.99 14.11 14.35
CA ASN A 191 14.65 13.54 14.42
C ASN A 191 14.63 12.07 13.94
N LEU A 192 13.69 11.29 14.47
CA LEU A 192 13.32 9.96 14.00
C LEU A 192 12.59 10.08 12.65
N THR A 193 13.35 10.20 11.57
CA THR A 193 12.83 10.27 10.20
C THR A 193 13.53 9.23 9.36
N VAL A 194 12.91 8.81 8.25
CA VAL A 194 13.52 7.84 7.33
C VAL A 194 14.93 8.25 6.88
N ASN A 195 15.20 9.55 6.77
CA ASN A 195 16.48 10.09 6.32
C ASN A 195 17.57 10.09 7.38
N ASN A 196 17.22 9.79 8.63
CA ASN A 196 18.15 9.74 9.75
C ASN A 196 18.30 8.31 10.28
N LEU A 197 17.94 7.28 9.52
CA LEU A 197 18.02 5.88 9.95
C LEU A 197 19.26 5.18 9.40
N LYS A 198 19.83 4.29 10.21
CA LYS A 198 20.83 3.31 9.81
C LYS A 198 20.57 1.96 10.46
N SER A 199 21.07 0.91 9.82
CA SER A 199 21.16 -0.42 10.42
C SER A 199 22.58 -0.67 10.92
N ASN A 200 22.71 -1.49 11.97
CA ASN A 200 24.00 -1.99 12.44
C ASN A 200 24.34 -3.32 11.76
N CYS A 201 24.02 -3.47 10.47
CA CYS A 201 24.24 -4.73 9.74
C CYS A 201 25.74 -5.05 9.66
N THR A 202 26.23 -5.84 10.61
CA THR A 202 27.61 -6.33 10.70
C THR A 202 27.59 -7.86 10.54
N GLY A 203 27.49 -8.36 9.30
CA GLY A 203 27.34 -9.81 9.08
C GLY A 203 27.60 -10.27 7.65
N ILE A 204 28.25 -11.43 7.57
CA ILE A 204 29.01 -11.99 6.44
C ILE A 204 28.13 -12.57 5.33
N SER A 205 28.67 -12.46 4.12
CA SER A 205 28.21 -12.98 2.83
C SER A 205 28.09 -14.51 2.81
N ASP A 206 26.93 -15.00 2.38
CA ASP A 206 26.83 -16.17 1.51
C ASP A 206 26.18 -15.74 0.19
N ALA A 207 26.82 -14.81 -0.52
CA ALA A 207 26.35 -14.35 -1.83
C ALA A 207 26.54 -15.44 -2.92
N LEU A 208 27.55 -16.30 -2.78
CA LEU A 208 28.02 -17.21 -3.82
C LEU A 208 26.98 -18.26 -4.28
N ASN A 209 25.97 -18.56 -3.46
CA ASN A 209 24.97 -19.60 -3.77
C ASN A 209 23.51 -19.10 -3.77
N LYS A 210 23.28 -17.79 -3.64
CA LYS A 210 21.94 -17.21 -3.61
C LYS A 210 21.60 -16.60 -4.97
N PRO A 211 20.36 -16.70 -5.46
CA PRO A 211 19.96 -16.11 -6.74
C PRO A 211 20.08 -14.58 -6.72
N LEU A 212 20.30 -13.94 -7.87
CA LEU A 212 20.39 -12.47 -7.91
C LEU A 212 19.00 -11.86 -7.76
N VAL A 213 18.88 -10.83 -6.89
CA VAL A 213 17.67 -10.01 -6.74
C VAL A 213 17.93 -8.62 -7.32
N SER A 214 17.14 -8.22 -8.32
CA SER A 214 17.14 -6.85 -8.85
C SER A 214 16.16 -5.97 -8.08
N ILE A 215 16.64 -4.82 -7.61
CA ILE A 215 15.82 -3.82 -6.93
C ILE A 215 15.71 -2.60 -7.84
N LEU A 216 14.50 -2.30 -8.31
CA LEU A 216 14.22 -1.12 -9.12
C LEU A 216 13.81 0.06 -8.23
N VAL A 217 14.51 1.18 -8.37
CA VAL A 217 14.30 2.39 -7.56
C VAL A 217 14.01 3.58 -8.48
N PRO A 218 12.74 3.83 -8.87
CA PRO A 218 12.39 5.02 -9.63
C PRO A 218 12.58 6.27 -8.76
N ALA A 219 13.30 7.25 -9.29
CA ALA A 219 13.69 8.48 -8.60
C ALA A 219 13.29 9.69 -9.44
N TYR A 220 12.63 10.66 -8.81
CA TYR A 220 12.33 11.96 -9.40
C TYR A 220 12.34 13.02 -8.30
N ASN A 221 13.25 13.99 -8.41
CA ASN A 221 13.37 15.11 -7.48
C ASN A 221 13.41 14.67 -5.99
N VAL A 222 14.36 13.80 -5.67
CA VAL A 222 14.47 13.11 -4.37
C VAL A 222 15.88 13.21 -3.79
N GLU A 223 16.65 14.25 -4.16
CA GLU A 223 18.05 14.45 -3.78
C GLU A 223 18.30 14.29 -2.26
N ARG A 224 17.32 14.70 -1.42
CA ARG A 224 17.45 14.71 0.03
C ARG A 224 17.33 13.33 0.67
N LEU A 225 16.56 12.42 0.08
CA LEU A 225 16.19 11.13 0.68
C LEU A 225 16.89 9.95 0.01
N LEU A 226 17.34 10.13 -1.24
CA LEU A 226 17.87 9.06 -2.07
C LEU A 226 19.06 8.34 -1.40
N ARG A 227 20.03 9.09 -0.86
CA ARG A 227 21.22 8.49 -0.27
C ARG A 227 20.88 7.50 0.83
N THR A 228 20.08 7.92 1.81
CA THR A 228 19.67 7.08 2.94
C THR A 228 18.82 5.89 2.49
N SER A 229 17.96 6.08 1.48
CA SER A 229 17.19 4.99 0.87
C SER A 229 18.11 3.93 0.25
N ILE A 230 19.04 4.33 -0.60
CA ILE A 230 19.95 3.41 -1.29
C ILE A 230 20.92 2.75 -0.30
N GLU A 231 21.45 3.48 0.67
CA GLU A 231 22.30 2.91 1.72
C GLU A 231 21.55 1.86 2.56
N SER A 232 20.22 1.99 2.74
CA SER A 232 19.40 0.94 3.38
C SER A 232 19.31 -0.35 2.55
N LEU A 233 19.33 -0.23 1.22
CA LEU A 233 19.33 -1.36 0.28
C LEU A 233 20.73 -2.00 0.15
N VAL A 234 21.79 -1.21 0.21
CA VAL A 234 23.16 -1.71 0.24
C VAL A 234 23.42 -2.50 1.53
N ASN A 235 22.86 -2.04 2.65
CA ASN A 235 23.05 -2.65 3.98
C ASN A 235 22.01 -3.74 4.32
N GLN A 236 21.60 -4.54 3.33
CA GLN A 236 20.74 -5.73 3.52
C GLN A 236 21.56 -6.95 3.96
N TYR A 237 20.97 -7.87 4.72
CA TYR A 237 21.58 -9.18 5.01
C TYR A 237 21.68 -10.07 3.78
N TYR A 238 20.77 -9.90 2.81
CA TYR A 238 20.89 -10.53 1.51
C TYR A 238 21.86 -9.75 0.63
N LYS A 239 22.98 -10.37 0.23
CA LYS A 239 24.09 -9.67 -0.44
C LYS A 239 24.09 -9.77 -1.97
N ASN A 240 23.48 -10.79 -2.57
CA ASN A 240 23.46 -10.93 -4.03
C ASN A 240 22.38 -10.03 -4.65
N LEU A 241 22.66 -8.73 -4.68
CA LEU A 241 21.76 -7.68 -5.13
C LEU A 241 22.34 -6.94 -6.32
N GLU A 242 21.46 -6.47 -7.20
CA GLU A 242 21.72 -5.31 -8.04
C GLU A 242 20.65 -4.24 -7.73
N ILE A 243 21.06 -2.98 -7.70
CA ILE A 243 20.19 -1.84 -7.38
C ILE A 243 20.20 -0.92 -8.60
N LEU A 244 19.08 -0.85 -9.30
CA LEU A 244 18.89 -0.02 -10.47
C LEU A 244 18.15 1.25 -10.06
N ILE A 245 18.84 2.39 -10.04
CA ILE A 245 18.24 3.69 -9.75
C ILE A 245 17.86 4.34 -11.07
N ILE A 246 16.56 4.57 -11.28
CA ILE A 246 16.04 5.16 -12.52
C ILE A 246 15.76 6.63 -12.28
N ASP A 247 16.63 7.50 -12.74
CA ASP A 247 16.39 8.94 -12.76
C ASP A 247 15.36 9.27 -13.86
N ASP A 248 14.14 9.59 -13.43
CA ASP A 248 13.00 9.91 -14.29
C ASP A 248 13.03 11.38 -14.73
N ALA A 249 14.19 11.80 -15.25
CA ALA A 249 14.54 13.16 -15.65
C ALA A 249 14.37 14.21 -14.53
N SER A 250 15.04 13.99 -13.39
CA SER A 250 15.03 14.96 -12.29
C SER A 250 15.62 16.31 -12.67
N THR A 251 15.12 17.36 -12.03
CA THR A 251 15.58 18.75 -12.19
C THR A 251 16.42 19.24 -11.01
N ASP A 252 16.49 18.48 -9.92
CA ASP A 252 17.34 18.75 -8.76
C ASP A 252 18.67 17.96 -8.83
N ASN A 253 19.41 17.85 -7.71
CA ASN A 253 20.69 17.13 -7.69
C ASN A 253 20.56 15.60 -7.63
N THR A 254 19.36 15.02 -7.83
CA THR A 254 19.14 13.56 -7.82
C THR A 254 20.13 12.84 -8.72
N ALA A 255 20.35 13.30 -9.96
CA ALA A 255 21.28 12.69 -10.89
C ALA A 255 22.74 12.70 -10.39
N THR A 256 23.15 13.77 -9.70
CA THR A 256 24.48 13.87 -9.08
C THR A 256 24.62 12.85 -7.96
N VAL A 257 23.62 12.75 -7.09
CA VAL A 257 23.60 11.77 -5.98
C VAL A 257 23.69 10.34 -6.52
N ILE A 258 22.99 10.03 -7.62
CA ILE A 258 23.06 8.70 -8.26
C ILE A 258 24.50 8.38 -8.69
N ARG A 259 25.17 9.30 -9.41
CA ARG A 259 26.55 9.07 -9.87
C ARG A 259 27.53 8.88 -8.72
N ASP A 260 27.32 9.55 -7.60
CA ASP A 260 28.15 9.36 -6.41
C ASP A 260 27.92 7.98 -5.77
N LEU A 261 26.67 7.51 -5.74
CA LEU A 261 26.33 6.18 -5.24
C LEU A 261 26.90 5.06 -6.14
N GLU A 262 26.88 5.23 -7.46
CA GLU A 262 27.51 4.28 -8.41
C GLU A 262 29.01 4.14 -8.18
N LYS A 263 29.71 5.25 -7.95
CA LYS A 263 31.16 5.23 -7.62
C LYS A 263 31.44 4.54 -6.30
N GLN A 264 30.54 4.68 -5.33
CA GLN A 264 30.72 4.18 -3.97
C GLN A 264 30.34 2.69 -3.84
N TYR A 265 29.36 2.21 -4.61
CA TYR A 265 28.78 0.87 -4.44
C TYR A 265 28.68 0.13 -5.77
N SER A 266 29.50 -0.91 -5.93
CA SER A 266 29.60 -1.68 -7.19
C SER A 266 28.29 -2.37 -7.64
N GLN A 267 27.36 -2.62 -6.71
CA GLN A 267 26.05 -3.19 -7.04
C GLN A 267 24.99 -2.15 -7.45
N VAL A 268 25.31 -0.86 -7.41
CA VAL A 268 24.41 0.25 -7.76
C VAL A 268 24.68 0.68 -9.20
N ARG A 269 23.62 0.82 -9.99
CA ARG A 269 23.67 1.32 -11.37
C ARG A 269 22.57 2.36 -11.60
N GLY A 270 22.94 3.49 -12.17
CA GLY A 270 22.05 4.56 -12.60
C GLY A 270 21.52 4.30 -14.01
N ILE A 271 20.24 4.60 -14.21
CA ILE A 271 19.57 4.62 -15.51
C ILE A 271 18.95 6.02 -15.64
N PHE A 272 19.37 6.80 -16.62
CA PHE A 272 18.93 8.19 -16.78
C PHE A 272 17.99 8.31 -17.96
N LEU A 273 16.72 8.65 -17.69
CA LEU A 273 15.71 8.84 -18.73
C LEU A 273 15.77 10.27 -19.29
N SER A 274 15.47 10.42 -20.58
CA SER A 274 15.49 11.71 -21.26
C SER A 274 14.28 12.60 -20.93
N SER A 275 13.23 12.04 -20.33
CA SER A 275 12.00 12.76 -19.97
C SER A 275 11.25 12.07 -18.85
N ASN A 276 10.51 12.84 -18.05
CA ASN A 276 9.71 12.32 -16.96
C ASN A 276 8.47 11.55 -17.45
N VAL A 277 8.44 10.23 -17.22
CA VAL A 277 7.39 9.29 -17.64
C VAL A 277 6.67 8.61 -16.47
N GLY A 278 7.06 8.96 -15.25
CA GLY A 278 6.49 8.42 -14.03
C GLY A 278 7.09 7.06 -13.64
N PRO A 279 6.81 6.62 -12.40
CA PRO A 279 7.47 5.49 -11.78
C PRO A 279 7.22 4.16 -12.49
N PHE A 280 6.07 3.95 -13.12
CA PHE A 280 5.72 2.64 -13.69
C PHE A 280 6.36 2.39 -15.04
N VAL A 281 6.47 3.43 -15.87
CA VAL A 281 7.26 3.35 -17.11
C VAL A 281 8.73 3.16 -16.78
N ALA A 282 9.25 3.93 -15.82
CA ALA A 282 10.62 3.78 -15.32
C ALA A 282 10.91 2.36 -14.79
N LYS A 283 9.99 1.79 -13.99
CA LYS A 283 10.06 0.40 -13.51
C LYS A 283 10.05 -0.60 -14.68
N ASN A 284 9.14 -0.44 -15.64
CA ASN A 284 9.03 -1.35 -16.80
C ASN A 284 10.31 -1.33 -17.65
N TYR A 285 10.87 -0.14 -17.90
CA TYR A 285 12.12 0.01 -18.64
C TYR A 285 13.30 -0.65 -17.91
N ALA A 286 13.46 -0.39 -16.61
CA ALA A 286 14.54 -1.00 -15.84
C ALA A 286 14.37 -2.52 -15.64
N ALA A 287 13.14 -3.03 -15.64
CA ALA A 287 12.88 -4.47 -15.58
C ALA A 287 13.44 -5.23 -16.79
N GLN A 288 13.57 -4.60 -17.96
CA GLN A 288 14.23 -5.18 -19.14
C GLN A 288 15.74 -5.35 -18.93
N GLN A 289 16.33 -4.40 -18.21
CA GLN A 289 17.77 -4.35 -17.98
C GLN A 289 18.19 -5.09 -16.71
N ALA A 290 17.23 -5.50 -15.88
CA ALA A 290 17.46 -6.26 -14.67
C ALA A 290 17.98 -7.66 -15.01
N LEU A 291 19.05 -8.09 -14.34
CA LEU A 291 19.70 -9.39 -14.51
C LEU A 291 19.19 -10.45 -13.54
N GLY A 292 18.62 -10.04 -12.41
CA GLY A 292 18.17 -10.90 -11.32
C GLY A 292 17.11 -11.92 -11.72
N GLU A 293 17.18 -13.09 -11.08
CA GLU A 293 16.13 -14.12 -11.15
C GLU A 293 14.85 -13.61 -10.46
N TYR A 294 15.04 -12.86 -9.38
CA TYR A 294 13.99 -12.19 -8.64
C TYR A 294 14.02 -10.69 -8.90
N LEU A 295 12.85 -10.08 -8.91
CA LEU A 295 12.70 -8.64 -9.10
C LEU A 295 11.82 -8.06 -7.99
N THR A 296 12.21 -6.89 -7.48
CA THR A 296 11.41 -6.10 -6.55
C THR A 296 11.57 -4.60 -6.82
N THR A 297 10.76 -3.79 -6.16
CA THR A 297 10.78 -2.33 -6.27
C THR A 297 10.97 -1.69 -4.90
N HIS A 298 11.53 -0.50 -4.86
CA HIS A 298 11.60 0.33 -3.65
C HIS A 298 11.39 1.79 -4.03
N ASP A 299 10.57 2.50 -3.26
CA ASP A 299 10.37 3.94 -3.47
C ASP A 299 11.62 4.68 -2.97
N ALA A 300 12.12 5.65 -3.77
CA ALA A 300 13.40 6.33 -3.52
C ALA A 300 13.43 7.21 -2.26
N ASP A 301 12.27 7.45 -1.64
CA ASP A 301 12.11 8.18 -0.40
C ASP A 301 11.78 7.29 0.81
N ASP A 302 11.77 5.97 0.65
CA ASP A 302 11.54 5.00 1.73
C ASP A 302 12.86 4.41 2.24
N TRP A 303 12.80 3.79 3.42
CA TRP A 303 13.92 3.07 4.04
C TRP A 303 13.60 1.58 4.19
N ALA A 304 14.48 0.71 3.71
CA ALA A 304 14.32 -0.74 3.78
C ALA A 304 14.98 -1.32 5.04
N HIS A 305 14.21 -2.11 5.80
CA HIS A 305 14.76 -2.85 6.94
C HIS A 305 15.88 -3.82 6.48
N PRO A 306 17.00 -3.99 7.21
CA PRO A 306 18.14 -4.83 6.77
C PRO A 306 17.76 -6.29 6.46
N GLU A 307 16.67 -6.78 7.04
CA GLU A 307 16.16 -8.14 6.81
C GLU A 307 15.17 -8.24 5.64
N ARG A 308 14.77 -7.13 5.01
CA ARG A 308 13.66 -7.10 4.04
C ARG A 308 13.85 -8.14 2.94
N ILE A 309 14.96 -8.07 2.21
CA ILE A 309 15.15 -8.95 1.04
C ILE A 309 15.28 -10.41 1.46
N SER A 310 16.01 -10.70 2.55
CA SER A 310 16.12 -12.07 3.07
C SER A 310 14.77 -12.65 3.48
N ARG A 311 13.92 -11.87 4.17
CA ARG A 311 12.59 -12.33 4.60
C ARG A 311 11.64 -12.51 3.42
N GLN A 312 11.75 -11.67 2.39
CA GLN A 312 10.92 -11.75 1.19
C GLN A 312 11.32 -12.88 0.23
N VAL A 313 12.61 -13.17 0.09
CA VAL A 313 13.08 -14.19 -0.86
C VAL A 313 12.98 -15.60 -0.30
N GLN A 314 13.14 -15.78 1.03
CA GLN A 314 13.19 -17.10 1.65
C GLN A 314 11.97 -17.98 1.33
N PRO A 315 10.72 -17.50 1.43
CA PRO A 315 9.55 -18.31 1.05
C PRO A 315 9.58 -18.77 -0.42
N LEU A 316 10.15 -17.96 -1.32
CA LEU A 316 10.29 -18.34 -2.74
C LEU A 316 11.40 -19.36 -2.95
N LEU A 317 12.42 -19.39 -2.09
CA LEU A 317 13.44 -20.44 -2.15
C LEU A 317 12.86 -21.78 -1.64
N ASP A 318 12.04 -21.71 -0.59
CA ASP A 318 11.46 -22.88 0.08
C ASP A 318 10.34 -23.53 -0.76
N ASP A 319 9.55 -22.74 -1.50
CA ASP A 319 8.45 -23.24 -2.31
C ASP A 319 8.46 -22.68 -3.75
N LYS A 320 8.71 -23.57 -4.71
CA LYS A 320 8.68 -23.26 -6.15
C LYS A 320 7.28 -22.86 -6.66
N LYS A 321 6.21 -23.20 -5.93
CA LYS A 321 4.84 -22.80 -6.26
C LYS A 321 4.53 -21.35 -5.86
N LEU A 322 5.30 -20.79 -4.92
CA LEU A 322 5.19 -19.36 -4.60
C LEU A 322 5.85 -18.54 -5.73
N ILE A 323 5.12 -17.54 -6.20
CA ILE A 323 5.49 -16.68 -7.32
C ILE A 323 5.97 -15.32 -6.83
N ALA A 324 5.33 -14.80 -5.78
CA ALA A 324 5.65 -13.51 -5.23
C ALA A 324 5.50 -13.48 -3.70
N THR A 325 6.21 -12.57 -3.08
CA THR A 325 6.01 -12.16 -1.69
C THR A 325 5.77 -10.66 -1.62
N THR A 326 5.04 -10.24 -0.59
CA THR A 326 4.81 -8.83 -0.28
C THR A 326 4.99 -8.63 1.22
N CYS A 327 5.23 -7.40 1.65
CA CYS A 327 5.40 -7.08 3.06
C CYS A 327 4.46 -5.95 3.51
N GLN A 328 4.66 -5.52 4.75
CA GLN A 328 4.01 -4.34 5.31
C GLN A 328 5.03 -3.20 5.47
N TRP A 329 4.48 -2.00 5.60
CA TRP A 329 5.21 -0.79 5.99
C TRP A 329 4.57 -0.14 7.21
N ILE A 330 5.33 0.74 7.85
CA ILE A 330 4.81 1.84 8.68
C ILE A 330 5.36 3.15 8.11
N ARG A 331 4.69 4.28 8.37
CA ARG A 331 5.13 5.58 7.85
C ARG A 331 5.58 6.50 8.96
N LEU A 332 6.64 7.26 8.70
CA LEU A 332 7.22 8.26 9.61
C LEU A 332 7.07 9.65 9.02
N GLY A 333 6.51 10.57 9.79
CA GLY A 333 6.52 12.00 9.49
C GLY A 333 7.86 12.66 9.81
N GLU A 334 8.04 13.91 9.37
CA GLU A 334 9.27 14.69 9.55
C GLU A 334 9.56 15.05 11.03
N THR A 335 8.56 14.94 11.89
CA THR A 335 8.60 15.17 13.34
C THR A 335 8.79 13.88 14.15
N GLY A 336 8.92 12.73 13.48
CA GLY A 336 9.01 11.42 14.10
C GLY A 336 7.69 10.87 14.61
N ASP A 337 6.56 11.36 14.08
CA ASP A 337 5.26 10.78 14.35
C ASP A 337 4.95 9.63 13.38
N PHE A 338 4.37 8.56 13.89
CA PHE A 338 3.88 7.46 13.07
C PHE A 338 2.59 7.86 12.38
N TYR A 339 2.49 7.60 11.08
CA TYR A 339 1.35 8.04 10.26
C TYR A 339 0.60 6.86 9.64
N ALA A 340 -0.73 6.98 9.64
CA ALA A 340 -1.60 6.19 8.78
C ALA A 340 -2.86 6.99 8.41
N LYS A 341 -3.33 6.87 7.16
CA LYS A 341 -4.49 7.62 6.66
C LYS A 341 -5.80 7.27 7.38
N GLN A 342 -5.96 6.02 7.79
CA GLN A 342 -7.10 5.55 8.61
C GLN A 342 -6.91 5.81 10.12
N HIS A 343 -5.85 6.54 10.49
CA HIS A 343 -5.43 6.87 11.86
C HIS A 343 -4.93 5.68 12.70
N PHE A 344 -5.60 4.53 12.66
CA PHE A 344 -5.17 3.30 13.32
C PHE A 344 -5.74 2.05 12.62
N PRO A 345 -5.02 0.91 12.54
CA PRO A 345 -3.63 0.67 12.99
C PRO A 345 -2.58 1.29 12.06
N PHE A 346 -1.33 1.46 12.51
CA PHE A 346 -0.27 2.09 11.72
C PHE A 346 0.33 1.20 10.64
N LYS A 347 0.48 -0.11 10.90
CA LYS A 347 1.04 -1.06 9.95
C LYS A 347 0.12 -1.29 8.78
N ARG A 348 0.65 -1.21 7.56
CA ARG A 348 -0.14 -1.30 6.34
C ARG A 348 0.48 -2.22 5.31
N PHE A 349 -0.37 -2.80 4.48
CA PHE A 349 0.08 -3.48 3.26
C PHE A 349 0.92 -2.51 2.43
N ASN A 350 2.09 -2.95 1.96
CA ASN A 350 2.94 -2.18 1.07
C ASN A 350 2.81 -2.69 -0.38
N PRO A 351 2.01 -2.05 -1.25
CA PRO A 351 1.88 -2.46 -2.63
C PRO A 351 3.12 -2.14 -3.49
N SER A 352 4.00 -1.23 -3.08
CA SER A 352 5.18 -0.81 -3.85
C SER A 352 6.42 -1.68 -3.64
N SER A 353 6.28 -2.83 -2.98
CA SER A 353 7.41 -3.70 -2.61
C SER A 353 7.22 -5.21 -2.90
N PRO A 354 6.49 -5.66 -3.95
CA PRO A 354 6.46 -7.09 -4.27
C PRO A 354 7.85 -7.57 -4.63
N LEU A 355 8.23 -8.77 -4.18
CA LEU A 355 9.40 -9.50 -4.66
C LEU A 355 8.90 -10.74 -5.38
N PHE A 356 9.25 -10.93 -6.64
CA PHE A 356 8.66 -11.98 -7.48
C PHE A 356 9.64 -12.63 -8.45
N ARG A 357 9.29 -13.83 -8.94
CA ARG A 357 10.02 -14.55 -9.99
C ARG A 357 9.91 -13.80 -11.31
N LYS A 358 10.98 -13.11 -11.72
CA LYS A 358 10.96 -12.16 -12.83
C LYS A 358 10.46 -12.79 -14.13
N LYS A 359 11.09 -13.90 -14.56
CA LYS A 359 10.78 -14.56 -15.84
C LYS A 359 9.33 -15.01 -15.93
N GLN A 360 8.84 -15.68 -14.89
CA GLN A 360 7.50 -16.25 -14.88
C GLN A 360 6.42 -15.16 -14.85
N VAL A 361 6.61 -14.12 -14.02
CA VAL A 361 5.66 -13.00 -13.97
C VAL A 361 5.63 -12.23 -15.29
N ILE A 362 6.78 -11.94 -15.90
CA ILE A 362 6.82 -11.26 -17.20
C ILE A 362 6.07 -12.07 -18.26
N GLN A 363 6.23 -13.39 -18.28
CA GLN A 363 5.61 -14.26 -19.27
C GLN A 363 4.09 -14.41 -19.07
N ASP A 364 3.64 -14.67 -17.84
CA ASP A 364 2.26 -15.07 -17.58
C ASP A 364 1.34 -13.89 -17.27
N VAL A 365 1.91 -12.79 -16.76
CA VAL A 365 1.16 -11.64 -16.23
C VAL A 365 1.50 -10.37 -16.97
N GLY A 366 2.75 -10.18 -17.39
CA GLY A 366 3.28 -8.89 -17.81
C GLY A 366 3.69 -8.04 -16.61
N LEU A 367 4.03 -6.76 -16.83
CA LEU A 367 4.51 -5.86 -15.78
C LEU A 367 3.44 -4.85 -15.36
N TRP A 368 3.83 -3.72 -14.75
CA TRP A 368 2.91 -2.67 -14.33
C TRP A 368 2.26 -2.00 -15.54
N ASP A 369 1.03 -1.52 -15.37
CA ASP A 369 0.42 -0.62 -16.33
C ASP A 369 1.26 0.67 -16.46
N SER A 370 1.45 1.17 -17.69
CA SER A 370 2.35 2.30 -18.01
C SER A 370 1.70 3.67 -17.74
N VAL A 371 0.98 3.76 -16.62
CA VAL A 371 0.37 4.99 -16.10
C VAL A 371 1.33 5.76 -15.20
N ARG A 372 1.00 7.01 -14.89
CA ARG A 372 1.83 7.87 -14.03
C ARG A 372 1.72 7.56 -12.53
N ILE A 373 0.60 7.00 -12.06
CA ILE A 373 0.35 6.71 -10.64
C ILE A 373 -0.47 5.42 -10.45
N ALA A 374 -0.44 4.85 -9.24
CA ALA A 374 -1.37 3.83 -8.75
C ALA A 374 -1.37 2.43 -9.42
N ALA A 375 -0.47 2.11 -10.34
CA ALA A 375 -0.44 0.79 -10.99
C ALA A 375 0.00 -0.36 -10.07
N ASP A 376 0.63 -0.08 -8.92
CA ASP A 376 1.09 -1.11 -7.98
C ASP A 376 -0.06 -2.03 -7.51
N THR A 377 -1.21 -1.44 -7.17
CA THR A 377 -2.36 -2.19 -6.66
C THR A 377 -2.95 -3.09 -7.75
N GLU A 378 -3.06 -2.60 -8.99
CA GLU A 378 -3.54 -3.38 -10.13
C GLU A 378 -2.62 -4.58 -10.35
N PHE A 379 -1.30 -4.36 -10.36
CA PHE A 379 -0.31 -5.41 -10.58
C PHE A 379 -0.41 -6.54 -9.54
N ILE A 380 -0.54 -6.20 -8.25
CA ILE A 380 -0.72 -7.21 -7.18
C ILE A 380 -2.02 -7.99 -7.35
N GLU A 381 -3.13 -7.31 -7.66
CA GLU A 381 -4.42 -7.97 -7.85
C GLU A 381 -4.43 -8.85 -9.10
N ARG A 382 -3.73 -8.44 -10.17
CA ARG A 382 -3.55 -9.26 -11.36
C ARG A 382 -2.72 -10.51 -11.07
N LEU A 383 -1.61 -10.40 -10.32
CA LEU A 383 -0.86 -11.58 -9.86
C LEU A 383 -1.77 -12.55 -9.08
N ARG A 384 -2.67 -12.04 -8.22
CA ARG A 384 -3.62 -12.86 -7.45
C ARG A 384 -4.65 -13.55 -8.33
N LEU A 385 -5.11 -12.86 -9.38
CA LEU A 385 -6.10 -13.38 -10.31
C LEU A 385 -5.51 -14.47 -11.21
N VAL A 386 -4.30 -14.28 -11.71
CA VAL A 386 -3.62 -15.24 -12.61
C VAL A 386 -3.13 -16.49 -11.88
N TYR A 387 -2.40 -16.33 -10.77
CA TYR A 387 -1.80 -17.47 -10.06
C TYR A 387 -2.66 -18.02 -8.92
N GLY A 388 -3.63 -17.24 -8.45
CA GLY A 388 -4.38 -17.53 -7.24
C GLY A 388 -3.69 -17.02 -5.97
N LYS A 389 -4.51 -16.63 -4.98
CA LYS A 389 -4.07 -16.03 -3.71
C LYS A 389 -2.99 -16.84 -2.96
N LYS A 390 -2.99 -18.18 -3.07
CA LYS A 390 -2.05 -19.06 -2.36
C LYS A 390 -0.63 -19.01 -2.92
N CYS A 391 -0.45 -18.53 -4.14
CA CYS A 391 0.85 -18.40 -4.81
C CYS A 391 1.56 -17.09 -4.45
N ILE A 392 0.93 -16.23 -3.64
CA ILE A 392 1.51 -14.97 -3.17
C ILE A 392 1.57 -14.99 -1.64
N ALA A 393 2.77 -15.01 -1.08
CA ALA A 393 2.94 -14.92 0.36
C ALA A 393 2.81 -13.47 0.82
N TYR A 394 1.91 -13.23 1.79
CA TYR A 394 1.78 -11.92 2.43
C TYR A 394 2.46 -11.94 3.79
N LEU A 395 3.65 -11.36 3.85
CA LEU A 395 4.44 -11.25 5.08
C LEU A 395 3.88 -10.11 5.91
N LYS A 396 3.32 -10.43 7.09
CA LYS A 396 2.81 -9.45 8.05
C LYS A 396 3.94 -8.77 8.85
N LEU A 397 5.03 -8.42 8.16
CA LEU A 397 6.26 -7.87 8.72
C LEU A 397 6.45 -6.43 8.24
N PRO A 398 6.74 -5.47 9.14
CA PRO A 398 7.00 -4.07 8.80
C PRO A 398 8.42 -3.89 8.23
N LEU A 399 8.66 -4.38 7.02
CA LEU A 399 10.00 -4.44 6.41
C LEU A 399 10.39 -3.15 5.65
N VAL A 400 9.49 -2.16 5.59
CA VAL A 400 9.73 -0.85 4.98
C VAL A 400 9.24 0.24 5.92
N LEU A 401 10.04 1.28 6.10
CA LEU A 401 9.69 2.52 6.78
C LEU A 401 9.50 3.59 5.72
N GLY A 402 8.26 4.00 5.48
CA GLY A 402 7.94 4.93 4.41
C GLY A 402 7.95 6.39 4.86
N ALA A 403 8.45 7.29 4.02
CA ALA A 403 8.37 8.72 4.31
C ALA A 403 6.90 9.19 4.26
N HIS A 404 6.47 9.96 5.25
CA HIS A 404 5.26 10.77 5.14
C HIS A 404 5.63 12.25 5.03
N ARG A 405 5.47 12.78 3.82
CA ARG A 405 5.75 14.19 3.46
C ARG A 405 4.60 14.73 2.63
N THR A 406 4.38 16.04 2.68
CA THR A 406 3.25 16.72 2.01
C THR A 406 3.30 16.64 0.48
N ASN A 407 4.49 16.59 -0.12
CA ASN A 407 4.70 16.62 -1.58
C ASN A 407 4.95 15.24 -2.23
N SER A 408 4.46 14.14 -1.64
CA SER A 408 4.54 12.81 -2.26
C SER A 408 3.41 12.56 -3.27
N LEU A 409 3.55 11.57 -4.16
CA LEU A 409 2.47 11.13 -5.07
C LEU A 409 1.19 10.66 -4.34
N MET A 410 1.29 10.31 -3.05
CA MET A 410 0.16 9.86 -2.23
C MET A 410 -0.51 11.00 -1.47
N THR A 411 0.14 12.16 -1.35
CA THR A 411 -0.31 13.30 -0.53
C THR A 411 -0.47 14.59 -1.31
N SER A 412 0.06 14.69 -2.53
CA SER A 412 -0.13 15.87 -3.38
C SER A 412 -1.59 16.02 -3.78
N VAL A 413 -2.03 17.27 -3.95
CA VAL A 413 -3.43 17.57 -4.31
C VAL A 413 -3.79 16.98 -5.68
N ASP A 414 -2.85 17.02 -6.62
CA ASP A 414 -3.09 16.62 -8.01
C ASP A 414 -3.13 15.10 -8.21
N THR A 415 -2.39 14.35 -7.39
CA THR A 415 -2.17 12.90 -7.62
C THR A 415 -2.43 12.01 -6.41
N GLY A 416 -2.56 12.58 -5.20
CA GLY A 416 -2.70 11.87 -3.93
C GLY A 416 -4.14 11.60 -3.50
N ASN A 417 -4.31 11.00 -2.33
CA ASN A 417 -5.63 10.95 -1.69
C ASN A 417 -5.89 12.29 -0.99
N LEU A 418 -7.09 12.84 -1.19
CA LEU A 418 -7.47 14.11 -0.58
C LEU A 418 -7.75 13.93 0.91
N ALA A 419 -7.79 15.04 1.65
CA ALA A 419 -8.04 15.01 3.09
C ALA A 419 -9.36 14.29 3.41
N THR A 420 -10.41 14.58 2.64
CA THR A 420 -11.80 14.19 2.91
C THR A 420 -12.33 13.05 2.03
N HIS A 421 -11.60 12.61 1.01
CA HIS A 421 -12.03 11.55 0.10
C HIS A 421 -10.85 10.99 -0.73
N ILE A 422 -11.08 9.89 -1.45
CA ILE A 422 -10.11 9.38 -2.44
C ILE A 422 -10.10 10.30 -3.65
N SER A 423 -8.94 10.50 -4.28
CA SER A 423 -8.86 11.23 -5.55
C SER A 423 -9.81 10.62 -6.59
N PRO A 424 -10.67 11.42 -7.24
CA PRO A 424 -11.57 10.94 -8.29
C PRO A 424 -10.82 10.22 -9.42
N ILE A 425 -9.66 10.74 -9.82
CA ILE A 425 -8.82 10.13 -10.86
C ILE A 425 -8.37 8.72 -10.45
N ARG A 426 -7.97 8.52 -9.18
CA ARG A 426 -7.61 7.19 -8.65
C ARG A 426 -8.81 6.25 -8.60
N LEU A 427 -9.98 6.75 -8.20
CA LEU A 427 -11.21 5.95 -8.17
C LEU A 427 -11.62 5.47 -9.55
N SER A 428 -11.62 6.37 -10.54
CA SER A 428 -11.95 6.03 -11.93
C SER A 428 -10.97 4.99 -12.48
N TYR A 429 -9.66 5.15 -12.24
CA TYR A 429 -8.67 4.16 -12.63
C TYR A 429 -8.88 2.81 -11.93
N TRP A 430 -9.14 2.80 -10.61
CA TRP A 430 -9.43 1.58 -9.85
C TRP A 430 -10.66 0.84 -10.34
N GLN A 431 -11.69 1.58 -10.73
CA GLN A 431 -12.89 0.99 -11.30
C GLN A 431 -12.63 0.44 -12.71
N ALA A 432 -11.87 1.15 -13.54
CA ALA A 432 -11.56 0.74 -14.91
C ALA A 432 -10.81 -0.60 -14.97
N TRP A 433 -9.71 -0.75 -14.24
CA TRP A 433 -8.94 -2.01 -14.29
C TRP A 433 -9.69 -3.18 -13.63
N ARG A 434 -10.55 -2.92 -12.63
CA ARG A 434 -11.40 -3.97 -12.04
C ARG A 434 -12.47 -4.44 -13.00
N ASN A 435 -13.12 -3.51 -13.70
CA ASN A 435 -14.05 -3.85 -14.78
C ASN A 435 -13.34 -4.68 -15.84
N TRP A 436 -12.14 -4.29 -16.25
CA TRP A 436 -11.33 -5.07 -17.17
C TRP A 436 -11.05 -6.49 -16.64
N HIS A 437 -10.58 -6.65 -15.40
CA HIS A 437 -10.36 -7.97 -14.79
C HIS A 437 -11.64 -8.83 -14.77
N ILE A 438 -12.80 -8.24 -14.46
CA ILE A 438 -14.11 -8.94 -14.50
C ILE A 438 -14.41 -9.40 -15.93
N GLN A 439 -14.26 -8.54 -16.93
CA GLN A 439 -14.53 -8.89 -18.33
C GLN A 439 -13.58 -9.97 -18.85
N GLN A 440 -12.28 -9.87 -18.57
CA GLN A 440 -11.30 -10.90 -18.95
C GLN A 440 -11.66 -12.25 -18.33
N THR A 441 -11.98 -12.26 -17.03
CA THR A 441 -12.40 -13.48 -16.31
C THR A 441 -13.67 -14.08 -16.91
N LYS A 442 -14.64 -13.25 -17.29
CA LYS A 442 -15.88 -13.67 -17.93
C LYS A 442 -15.65 -14.30 -19.31
N LEU A 443 -14.68 -13.78 -20.07
CA LEU A 443 -14.26 -14.32 -21.35
C LEU A 443 -13.36 -15.55 -21.24
N GLY A 444 -12.96 -15.95 -20.02
CA GLY A 444 -12.01 -17.04 -19.81
C GLY A 444 -10.58 -16.69 -20.25
N ILE A 445 -10.26 -15.40 -20.38
CA ILE A 445 -8.96 -14.89 -20.79
C ILE A 445 -8.16 -14.53 -19.53
N THR A 446 -6.89 -14.94 -19.50
CA THR A 446 -5.97 -14.58 -18.41
C THR A 446 -5.54 -13.12 -18.60
N PRO A 447 -5.78 -12.22 -17.62
CA PRO A 447 -5.38 -10.82 -17.78
C PRO A 447 -3.86 -10.68 -17.87
N TYR A 448 -3.41 -10.11 -18.98
CA TYR A 448 -2.00 -9.80 -19.26
C TYR A 448 -1.87 -8.30 -19.55
N MET A 449 -0.93 -7.62 -18.91
CA MET A 449 -0.65 -6.22 -19.23
C MET A 449 0.55 -6.15 -20.15
N PRO A 450 0.38 -5.73 -21.42
CA PRO A 450 1.52 -5.46 -22.27
C PRO A 450 2.35 -4.33 -21.68
N TRP A 451 3.61 -4.25 -22.08
CA TRP A 451 4.60 -3.33 -21.54
C TRP A 451 5.71 -3.18 -22.59
N GLY A 452 6.59 -2.18 -22.45
CA GLY A 452 7.59 -1.93 -23.48
C GLY A 452 7.01 -1.25 -24.73
N ALA A 453 7.65 -1.49 -25.88
CA ALA A 453 7.23 -0.98 -27.19
C ALA A 453 5.83 -1.47 -27.61
N ASP A 454 5.41 -2.63 -27.12
CA ASP A 454 4.09 -3.23 -27.41
C ASP A 454 2.98 -2.72 -26.47
N TYR A 455 3.27 -1.76 -25.58
CA TYR A 455 2.28 -1.26 -24.63
C TYR A 455 1.07 -0.64 -25.35
N GLN A 456 -0.09 -1.20 -25.06
CA GLN A 456 -1.39 -0.61 -25.39
C GLN A 456 -2.30 -0.72 -24.17
N SER A 457 -3.00 0.38 -23.88
CA SER A 457 -3.95 0.40 -22.77
C SER A 457 -5.02 -0.67 -22.95
N GLN A 458 -5.25 -1.49 -21.92
CA GLN A 458 -6.22 -2.58 -21.94
C GLN A 458 -7.63 -2.14 -21.51
N PHE A 459 -7.75 -0.92 -21.02
CA PHE A 459 -8.99 -0.30 -20.55
C PHE A 459 -8.89 1.23 -20.63
N GLU A 460 -9.97 1.94 -20.31
CA GLU A 460 -9.97 3.40 -20.29
C GLU A 460 -9.17 3.93 -19.09
N ILE A 461 -8.05 4.59 -19.36
CA ILE A 461 -7.22 5.25 -18.33
C ILE A 461 -7.64 6.72 -18.25
N PRO A 462 -7.86 7.28 -17.05
CA PRO A 462 -8.12 8.72 -16.90
C PRO A 462 -7.01 9.57 -17.54
N CYS A 463 -7.37 10.60 -18.30
CA CYS A 463 -6.43 11.44 -19.07
C CYS A 463 -5.23 11.93 -18.23
N ALA A 464 -5.46 12.37 -16.99
CA ALA A 464 -4.40 12.84 -16.08
C ALA A 464 -3.38 11.75 -15.65
N MET A 465 -3.68 10.47 -15.86
CA MET A 465 -2.81 9.34 -15.55
C MET A 465 -2.09 8.78 -16.78
N GLN A 466 -2.50 9.17 -17.99
CA GLN A 466 -1.91 8.68 -19.23
C GLN A 466 -0.49 9.22 -19.39
N ASN A 467 0.37 8.41 -20.00
CA ASN A 467 1.64 8.87 -20.53
C ASN A 467 1.49 9.20 -22.02
N GLU A 468 2.22 10.21 -22.48
CA GLU A 468 2.26 10.53 -23.92
C GLU A 468 2.92 9.37 -24.68
N GLN A 469 2.24 8.83 -25.69
CA GLN A 469 2.72 7.68 -26.47
C GLN A 469 4.09 7.93 -27.11
N LEU A 470 4.37 9.17 -27.53
CA LEU A 470 5.67 9.59 -28.07
C LEU A 470 6.81 9.54 -27.04
N LYS A 471 6.51 9.68 -25.74
CA LYS A 471 7.51 9.51 -24.67
C LYS A 471 7.79 8.04 -24.42
N LEU A 472 6.80 7.17 -24.58
CA LEU A 472 6.97 5.73 -24.44
C LEU A 472 7.84 5.17 -25.58
N SER A 473 7.57 5.54 -26.83
CA SER A 473 8.37 5.03 -27.97
C SER A 473 9.85 5.41 -27.84
N LYS A 474 10.14 6.68 -27.53
CA LYS A 474 11.51 7.19 -27.35
C LYS A 474 12.32 6.54 -26.22
N ILE A 475 11.67 5.87 -25.27
CA ILE A 475 12.35 5.16 -24.18
C ILE A 475 12.76 3.76 -24.61
N TYR A 476 11.98 3.13 -25.49
CA TYR A 476 12.18 1.75 -25.92
C TYR A 476 12.86 1.61 -27.30
N ASP A 477 12.94 2.71 -28.06
CA ASP A 477 13.82 2.88 -29.23
C ASP A 477 15.27 3.15 -28.78
#